data_AF-A0A8J8FAJ1-F1
#
_entry.id   AF-A0A8J8FAJ1-F1
#
_cell.length_a   1.000
_cell.length_b   1.000
_cell.length_c   1.000
_cell.angle_alpha   90.00
_cell.angle_beta   90.00
_cell.angle_gamma   90.00
#
_symmetry.space_group_name_H-M   'P 1'
#
loop_
_entity.id
_entity.type
_entity.pdbx_description
1 polymer ?
#
loop_
_entity_poly.entity_id
_entity_poly.type
_entity_poly.pdbx_seq_one_letter_code
_entity_poly.pdbx_strand_id
1 'polypeptide(L)'
;MKLFELAYACRLYGVFSNSDSTYCRFRENTTPAFDILDHLHRKALFVWLNSWGCRQFALSFHDKASDHLRIWGQENLTRIPPARASLLTLTDLDFVNAGTLYVGLRDLQASVRQRNGNSYSVTFDPTGAAKTLFALRNQVFPPWDASIRVRLGYDDSQESYVEYLQWVRRELREVAADAEAHGIAASDIPNTLDRPFSSLPKLVDEYNWVTIRNGFKPLSLEDINNWWRWARPVDPAPDNTA
;
A
#
# COMPACT_ATOMS: atom_id res chain seq x y z
N MET A 1 1.44 -1.53 16.12
CA MET A 1 2.66 -0.83 15.65
C MET A 1 2.76 0.56 16.26
N LYS A 2 3.96 0.94 16.72
CA LYS A 2 4.29 2.26 17.30
C LYS A 2 4.81 3.25 16.26
N LEU A 3 4.71 4.55 16.54
CA LEU A 3 5.10 5.61 15.59
C LEU A 3 6.58 5.52 15.21
N PHE A 4 7.45 5.21 16.16
CA PHE A 4 8.89 5.08 15.88
C PHE A 4 9.20 3.87 14.99
N GLU A 5 8.48 2.75 15.14
CA GLU A 5 8.64 1.56 14.30
C GLU A 5 8.24 1.87 12.86
N LEU A 6 7.14 2.61 12.71
CA LEU A 6 6.68 3.09 11.42
C LEU A 6 7.70 4.05 10.79
N ALA A 7 8.24 5.00 11.56
CA ALA A 7 9.27 5.93 11.10
C ALA A 7 10.52 5.21 10.60
N TYR A 8 11.01 4.24 11.38
CA TYR A 8 12.15 3.40 11.01
C TYR A 8 11.90 2.65 9.70
N ALA A 9 10.76 1.98 9.59
CA ALA A 9 10.44 1.20 8.41
C ALA A 9 10.22 2.08 7.18
N CYS A 10 9.51 3.21 7.31
CA CYS A 10 9.34 4.17 6.22
C CYS A 10 10.70 4.67 5.72
N ARG A 11 11.64 4.99 6.62
CA ARG A 11 12.99 5.42 6.23
C ARG A 11 13.72 4.33 5.43
N LEU A 12 13.70 3.08 5.89
CA LEU A 12 14.32 1.97 5.16
C LEU A 12 13.65 1.72 3.80
N TYR A 13 12.32 1.77 3.74
CA TYR A 13 11.59 1.64 2.48
C TYR A 13 12.08 2.68 1.46
N GLY A 14 12.30 3.93 1.87
CA GLY A 14 12.71 5.01 0.96
C GLY A 14 14.13 4.84 0.42
N VAL A 15 14.98 4.16 1.18
CA VAL A 15 16.35 3.83 0.75
C VAL A 15 16.36 2.64 -0.21
N PHE A 16 15.54 1.62 0.05
CA PHE A 16 15.59 0.34 -0.68
C PHE A 16 14.58 0.23 -1.83
N SER A 17 13.57 1.08 -1.88
CA SER A 17 12.46 0.99 -2.84
C SER A 17 12.47 2.16 -3.83
N ASN A 18 12.33 1.85 -5.12
CA ASN A 18 12.06 2.85 -6.16
C ASN A 18 10.55 3.10 -6.38
N SER A 19 9.68 2.44 -5.60
CA SER A 19 8.23 2.47 -5.79
C SER A 19 7.62 3.87 -5.70
N ASP A 20 8.20 4.75 -4.89
CA ASP A 20 7.65 6.10 -4.67
C ASP A 20 7.68 6.94 -5.96
N SER A 21 8.76 6.87 -6.75
CA SER A 21 8.88 7.61 -8.01
C SER A 21 7.80 7.22 -9.03
N THR A 22 7.51 5.92 -9.14
CA THR A 22 6.49 5.39 -10.07
C THR A 22 5.08 5.71 -9.60
N TYR A 23 4.84 5.74 -8.29
CA TYR A 23 3.54 6.13 -7.72
C TYR A 23 3.28 7.64 -7.86
N CYS A 24 4.30 8.48 -7.64
CA CYS A 24 4.18 9.92 -7.90
C CYS A 24 3.83 10.20 -9.36
N ARG A 25 4.51 9.55 -10.31
CA ARG A 25 4.18 9.68 -11.74
C ARG A 25 2.76 9.21 -12.06
N PHE A 26 2.30 8.12 -11.43
CA PHE A 26 0.92 7.67 -11.59
C PHE A 26 -0.06 8.75 -11.10
N ARG A 27 0.15 9.28 -9.90
CA ARG A 27 -0.68 10.34 -9.30
C ARG A 27 -0.72 11.61 -10.15
N GLU A 28 0.42 12.04 -10.70
CA GLU A 28 0.52 13.18 -11.62
C GLU A 28 -0.37 12.97 -12.84
N ASN A 29 -0.28 11.79 -13.47
CA ASN A 29 -1.08 11.42 -14.64
C ASN A 29 -2.57 11.20 -14.35
N THR A 30 -2.97 11.17 -13.07
CA THR A 30 -4.35 10.94 -12.64
C THR A 30 -4.84 12.03 -11.70
N THR A 31 -4.34 13.25 -11.83
CA THR A 31 -4.77 14.39 -11.00
C THR A 31 -6.18 14.84 -11.40
N PRO A 32 -7.07 15.21 -10.45
CA PRO A 32 -6.87 15.26 -9.00
C PRO A 32 -7.03 13.91 -8.29
N ALA A 33 -7.66 12.93 -8.93
CA ALA A 33 -7.78 11.55 -8.45
C ALA A 33 -7.97 10.60 -9.63
N PHE A 34 -7.56 9.34 -9.44
CA PHE A 34 -7.79 8.28 -10.43
C PHE A 34 -9.29 8.09 -10.68
N ASP A 35 -9.71 8.43 -11.89
CA ASP A 35 -11.01 8.12 -12.45
C ASP A 35 -10.91 6.86 -13.30
N ILE A 36 -11.60 5.80 -12.88
CA ILE A 36 -11.66 4.52 -13.59
C ILE A 36 -12.37 4.60 -14.93
N LEU A 37 -13.22 5.59 -15.16
CA LEU A 37 -13.95 5.77 -16.41
C LEU A 37 -13.14 6.56 -17.45
N ASP A 38 -12.08 7.25 -17.03
CA ASP A 38 -11.15 7.91 -17.93
C ASP A 38 -10.16 6.90 -18.55
N HIS A 39 -10.07 6.92 -19.89
CA HIS A 39 -9.19 6.02 -20.65
C HIS A 39 -7.70 6.27 -20.40
N LEU A 40 -7.26 7.53 -20.33
CA LEU A 40 -5.87 7.89 -20.06
C LEU A 40 -5.46 7.48 -18.65
N HIS A 41 -6.36 7.64 -17.68
CA HIS A 41 -6.14 7.17 -16.33
C HIS A 41 -5.96 5.64 -16.27
N ARG A 42 -6.84 4.87 -16.92
CA ARG A 42 -6.68 3.39 -16.98
C ARG A 42 -5.37 2.98 -17.64
N LYS A 43 -4.94 3.68 -18.70
CA LYS A 43 -3.63 3.45 -19.31
C LYS A 43 -2.49 3.71 -18.32
N ALA A 44 -2.55 4.82 -17.58
CA ALA A 44 -1.57 5.13 -16.53
C ALA A 44 -1.55 4.07 -15.42
N LEU A 45 -2.72 3.53 -15.04
CA LEU A 45 -2.85 2.45 -14.07
C LEU A 45 -2.06 1.21 -14.50
N PHE A 46 -2.22 0.71 -15.73
CA PHE A 46 -1.53 -0.50 -16.16
C PHE A 46 -0.01 -0.32 -16.29
N VAL A 47 0.44 0.87 -16.68
CA VAL A 47 1.88 1.21 -16.66
C VAL A 47 2.42 1.16 -15.23
N TRP A 48 1.69 1.76 -14.29
CA TRP A 48 2.04 1.75 -12.87
C TRP A 48 2.03 0.33 -12.27
N LEU A 49 0.98 -0.46 -12.50
CA LEU A 49 0.89 -1.86 -12.05
C LEU A 49 2.05 -2.71 -12.57
N ASN A 50 2.41 -2.56 -13.86
CA ASN A 50 3.56 -3.25 -14.44
C ASN A 50 4.89 -2.84 -13.79
N SER A 51 5.06 -1.55 -13.45
CA SER A 51 6.24 -1.07 -12.73
C SER A 51 6.32 -1.61 -11.29
N TRP A 52 5.17 -1.97 -10.71
CA TRP A 52 5.03 -2.60 -9.39
C TRP A 52 5.03 -4.13 -9.44
N GLY A 53 5.43 -4.72 -10.56
CA GLY A 53 5.67 -6.16 -10.72
C GLY A 53 4.46 -7.00 -11.12
N CYS A 54 3.30 -6.39 -11.41
CA CYS A 54 2.10 -7.11 -11.84
C CYS A 54 2.20 -7.57 -13.31
N ARG A 55 2.82 -8.73 -13.55
CA ARG A 55 3.08 -9.26 -14.91
C ARG A 55 1.87 -9.82 -15.65
N GLN A 56 0.74 -9.99 -14.96
CA GLN A 56 -0.54 -10.37 -15.56
C GLN A 56 -1.06 -9.35 -16.59
N PHE A 57 -0.63 -8.09 -16.49
CA PHE A 57 -1.01 -7.00 -17.40
C PHE A 57 -0.06 -6.91 -18.61
N ALA A 58 -0.09 -7.93 -19.46
CA ALA A 58 0.70 -7.96 -20.69
C ALA A 58 0.40 -6.74 -21.58
N LEU A 59 1.45 -6.08 -22.10
CA LEU A 59 1.33 -4.82 -22.85
C LEU A 59 0.36 -4.92 -24.04
N SER A 60 0.39 -6.03 -24.77
CA SER A 60 -0.51 -6.28 -25.91
C SER A 60 -1.98 -6.45 -25.53
N PHE A 61 -2.29 -6.57 -24.25
CA PHE A 61 -3.65 -6.74 -23.73
C PHE A 61 -4.15 -5.51 -22.96
N HIS A 62 -3.37 -4.44 -22.86
CA HIS A 62 -3.74 -3.24 -22.09
C HIS A 62 -5.09 -2.66 -22.51
N ASP A 63 -5.36 -2.52 -23.81
CA ASP A 63 -6.63 -1.95 -24.29
C ASP A 63 -7.81 -2.83 -23.89
N LYS A 64 -7.70 -4.15 -24.06
CA LYS A 64 -8.75 -5.09 -23.66
C LYS A 64 -8.98 -5.11 -22.13
N ALA A 65 -7.89 -5.13 -21.36
CA ALA A 65 -7.97 -5.06 -19.89
C ALA A 65 -8.59 -3.73 -19.42
N SER A 66 -8.28 -2.63 -20.12
CA SER A 66 -8.86 -1.30 -19.89
C SER A 66 -10.36 -1.30 -20.12
N ASP A 67 -10.85 -1.95 -21.17
CA ASP A 67 -12.28 -2.06 -21.44
C ASP A 67 -13.01 -2.91 -20.39
N HIS A 68 -12.42 -4.05 -19.98
CA HIS A 68 -12.97 -4.84 -18.89
C HIS A 68 -13.04 -4.04 -17.59
N LEU A 69 -11.98 -3.27 -17.28
CA LEU A 69 -11.92 -2.44 -16.08
C LEU A 69 -12.93 -1.30 -16.13
N ARG A 70 -13.17 -0.71 -17.30
CA ARG A 70 -14.22 0.30 -17.51
C ARG A 70 -15.61 -0.25 -17.22
N ILE A 71 -15.93 -1.44 -17.76
CA ILE A 71 -17.22 -2.11 -17.54
C ILE A 71 -17.41 -2.41 -16.05
N TRP A 72 -16.43 -3.05 -15.43
CA TRP A 72 -16.44 -3.30 -13.99
C TRP A 72 -16.63 -1.99 -13.20
N GLY A 73 -15.92 -0.93 -13.58
CA GLY A 73 -16.03 0.38 -12.95
C GLY A 73 -17.44 0.95 -13.00
N GLN A 74 -18.09 0.90 -14.17
CA GLN A 74 -19.46 1.38 -14.38
C GLN A 74 -20.47 0.64 -13.49
N GLU A 75 -20.34 -0.68 -13.37
CA GLU A 75 -21.23 -1.54 -12.58
C GLU A 75 -21.07 -1.31 -11.07
N ASN A 76 -19.91 -0.81 -10.64
CA ASN A 76 -19.53 -0.74 -9.24
C ASN A 76 -19.39 0.68 -8.67
N LEU A 77 -19.62 1.74 -9.46
CA LEU A 77 -19.43 3.14 -9.03
C LEU A 77 -20.09 3.46 -7.69
N THR A 78 -21.30 2.93 -7.45
CA THR A 78 -22.09 3.18 -6.24
C THR A 78 -21.54 2.46 -5.01
N ARG A 79 -20.71 1.42 -5.20
CA ARG A 79 -20.07 0.65 -4.12
C ARG A 79 -18.66 1.15 -3.81
N ILE A 80 -18.02 1.85 -4.74
CA ILE A 80 -16.70 2.45 -4.52
C ILE A 80 -16.84 3.55 -3.45
N PRO A 81 -16.04 3.51 -2.37
CA PRO A 81 -16.09 4.56 -1.34
C PRO A 81 -15.91 5.96 -1.94
N PRO A 82 -16.50 7.02 -1.36
CA PRO A 82 -16.27 8.38 -1.85
C PRO A 82 -14.79 8.78 -1.70
N ALA A 83 -14.34 9.78 -2.47
CA ALA A 83 -12.93 10.21 -2.47
C ALA A 83 -12.40 10.63 -1.08
N ARG A 84 -13.28 11.12 -0.21
CA ARG A 84 -12.97 11.54 1.17
C ARG A 84 -13.06 10.42 2.22
N ALA A 85 -13.38 9.19 1.82
CA ALA A 85 -13.45 8.07 2.75
C ALA A 85 -12.07 7.72 3.31
N SER A 86 -12.05 7.18 4.52
CA SER A 86 -10.85 6.71 5.20
C SER A 86 -11.06 5.31 5.75
N LEU A 87 -10.01 4.48 5.71
CA LEU A 87 -10.02 3.15 6.32
C LEU A 87 -10.39 3.19 7.80
N LEU A 88 -10.02 4.27 8.51
CA LEU A 88 -10.28 4.44 9.94
C LEU A 88 -11.78 4.54 10.26
N THR A 89 -12.58 5.01 9.30
CA THR A 89 -14.00 5.34 9.46
C THR A 89 -14.94 4.42 8.69
N LEU A 90 -14.44 3.32 8.10
CA LEU A 90 -15.31 2.37 7.40
C LEU A 90 -16.32 1.71 8.35
N THR A 91 -17.55 1.59 7.87
CA THR A 91 -18.64 0.82 8.47
C THR A 91 -18.56 -0.65 8.08
N ASP A 92 -19.37 -1.50 8.72
CA ASP A 92 -19.44 -2.93 8.37
C ASP A 92 -19.95 -3.14 6.93
N LEU A 93 -20.90 -2.31 6.48
CA LEU A 93 -21.35 -2.33 5.08
C LEU A 93 -20.23 -1.96 4.11
N ASP A 94 -19.35 -1.01 4.48
CA ASP A 94 -18.21 -0.65 3.65
C ASP A 94 -17.21 -1.83 3.52
N PHE A 95 -17.01 -2.63 4.57
CA PHE A 95 -16.17 -3.83 4.47
C PHE A 95 -16.79 -4.90 3.56
N VAL A 96 -18.10 -5.11 3.64
CA VAL A 96 -18.81 -6.03 2.72
C VAL A 96 -18.66 -5.55 1.28
N ASN A 97 -18.84 -4.26 1.03
CA ASN A 97 -18.64 -3.66 -0.30
C ASN A 97 -17.19 -3.80 -0.76
N ALA A 98 -16.21 -3.52 0.12
CA ALA A 98 -14.79 -3.67 -0.16
C ALA A 98 -14.43 -5.10 -0.60
N GLY A 99 -14.92 -6.11 0.13
CA GLY A 99 -14.73 -7.52 -0.24
C GLY A 99 -15.32 -7.83 -1.62
N THR A 100 -16.53 -7.36 -1.89
CA THR A 100 -17.19 -7.59 -3.19
C THR A 100 -16.43 -6.93 -4.34
N LEU A 101 -15.98 -5.69 -4.15
CA LEU A 101 -15.16 -4.97 -5.13
C LEU A 101 -13.86 -5.72 -5.42
N TYR A 102 -13.21 -6.23 -4.37
CA TYR A 102 -11.97 -6.98 -4.48
C TYR A 102 -12.14 -8.27 -5.29
N VAL A 103 -13.14 -9.10 -4.99
CA VAL A 103 -13.42 -10.33 -5.75
C VAL A 103 -13.74 -10.01 -7.21
N GLY A 104 -14.59 -9.01 -7.45
CA GLY A 104 -14.96 -8.60 -8.81
C GLY A 104 -13.75 -8.16 -9.64
N LEU A 105 -12.78 -7.46 -9.03
CA LEU A 105 -11.53 -7.13 -9.70
C LEU A 105 -10.62 -8.35 -9.86
N ARG A 106 -10.42 -9.15 -8.81
CA ARG A 106 -9.51 -10.32 -8.79
C ARG A 106 -9.79 -11.28 -9.94
N ASP A 107 -11.07 -11.46 -10.25
CA ASP A 107 -11.54 -12.43 -11.24
C ASP A 107 -11.64 -11.83 -12.66
N LEU A 108 -11.44 -10.51 -12.80
CA LEU A 108 -11.47 -9.82 -14.09
C LEU A 108 -10.32 -10.30 -14.98
N GLN A 109 -10.58 -10.55 -16.26
CA GLN A 109 -9.52 -10.95 -17.21
C GLN A 109 -8.57 -9.78 -17.49
N ALA A 110 -7.28 -9.97 -17.18
CA ALA A 110 -6.20 -9.04 -17.49
C ALA A 110 -5.53 -9.34 -18.83
N SER A 111 -5.33 -10.62 -19.16
CA SER A 111 -4.69 -11.03 -20.41
C SER A 111 -4.98 -12.49 -20.74
N VAL A 112 -4.30 -12.99 -21.77
CA VAL A 112 -4.36 -14.40 -22.18
C VAL A 112 -2.94 -14.93 -22.30
N ARG A 113 -2.72 -16.15 -21.83
CA ARG A 113 -1.44 -16.86 -21.92
C ARG A 113 -1.56 -18.08 -22.80
N GLN A 114 -0.60 -18.27 -23.71
CA GLN A 114 -0.48 -19.48 -24.52
C GLN A 114 0.45 -20.48 -23.83
N ARG A 115 0.03 -21.73 -23.72
CA ARG A 115 0.88 -22.85 -23.23
C ARG A 115 0.46 -24.14 -23.92
N ASN A 116 1.40 -24.83 -24.55
CA ASN A 116 1.18 -26.10 -25.26
C ASN A 116 0.02 -26.06 -26.28
N GLY A 117 -0.09 -24.96 -27.04
CA GLY A 117 -1.16 -24.76 -28.03
C GLY A 117 -2.52 -24.37 -27.42
N ASN A 118 -2.65 -24.31 -26.10
CA ASN A 118 -3.87 -23.91 -25.41
C ASN A 118 -3.78 -22.48 -24.89
N SER A 119 -4.93 -21.81 -24.91
CA SER A 119 -5.12 -20.43 -24.49
C SER A 119 -5.78 -20.38 -23.11
N TYR A 120 -5.14 -19.71 -22.14
CA TYR A 120 -5.63 -19.61 -20.76
C TYR A 120 -5.89 -18.15 -20.40
N SER A 121 -7.05 -17.88 -19.79
CA SER A 121 -7.35 -16.57 -19.21
C SER A 121 -6.41 -16.29 -18.03
N VAL A 122 -5.79 -15.12 -18.01
CA VAL A 122 -5.04 -14.60 -16.87
C VAL A 122 -5.86 -13.48 -16.27
N THR A 123 -6.16 -13.56 -14.98
CA THR A 123 -6.96 -12.55 -14.29
C THR A 123 -6.09 -11.43 -13.73
N PHE A 124 -6.71 -10.39 -13.16
CA PHE A 124 -6.02 -9.35 -12.41
C PHE A 124 -5.28 -9.90 -11.20
N ASP A 125 -5.67 -11.08 -10.71
CA ASP A 125 -5.17 -11.72 -9.51
C ASP A 125 -5.40 -10.88 -8.24
N PRO A 126 -5.18 -11.45 -7.04
CA PRO A 126 -5.35 -10.72 -5.79
C PRO A 126 -4.49 -9.45 -5.65
N THR A 127 -3.25 -9.48 -6.10
CA THR A 127 -2.31 -8.37 -5.96
C THR A 127 -2.67 -7.24 -6.93
N GLY A 128 -3.03 -7.56 -8.17
CA GLY A 128 -3.53 -6.59 -9.13
C GLY A 128 -4.85 -5.98 -8.70
N ALA A 129 -5.77 -6.76 -8.13
CA ALA A 129 -7.02 -6.27 -7.57
C ALA A 129 -6.80 -5.27 -6.42
N ALA A 130 -6.02 -5.65 -5.40
CA ALA A 130 -5.75 -4.79 -4.26
C ALA A 130 -5.02 -3.50 -4.65
N LYS A 131 -4.03 -3.57 -5.56
CA LYS A 131 -3.33 -2.38 -6.08
C LYS A 131 -4.26 -1.49 -6.93
N THR A 132 -5.20 -2.06 -7.66
CA THR A 132 -6.23 -1.30 -8.39
C THR A 132 -7.18 -0.58 -7.42
N LEU A 133 -7.59 -1.24 -6.33
CA LEU A 133 -8.37 -0.61 -5.27
C LEU A 133 -7.58 0.50 -4.56
N PHE A 134 -6.30 0.30 -4.26
CA PHE A 134 -5.44 1.36 -3.73
C PHE A 134 -5.36 2.57 -4.67
N ALA A 135 -5.22 2.35 -5.98
CA ALA A 135 -5.24 3.42 -6.97
C ALA A 135 -6.57 4.20 -6.95
N LEU A 136 -7.70 3.50 -6.83
CA LEU A 136 -9.03 4.10 -6.70
C LEU A 136 -9.18 4.95 -5.44
N ARG A 137 -8.86 4.39 -4.27
CA ARG A 137 -9.08 5.02 -2.96
C ARG A 137 -7.94 4.70 -2.01
N ASN A 138 -6.83 5.40 -2.18
CA ASN A 138 -5.60 5.18 -1.42
C ASN A 138 -5.74 5.44 0.10
N GLN A 139 -6.72 6.23 0.53
CA GLN A 139 -7.04 6.45 1.95
C GLN A 139 -7.84 5.30 2.56
N VAL A 140 -8.36 4.38 1.74
CA VAL A 140 -9.20 3.25 2.16
C VAL A 140 -8.49 1.92 2.00
N PHE A 141 -7.93 1.66 0.83
CA PHE A 141 -7.38 0.35 0.49
C PHE A 141 -5.87 0.39 0.51
N PRO A 142 -5.17 -0.37 1.36
CA PRO A 142 -3.74 -0.58 1.25
C PRO A 142 -3.41 -1.42 0.00
N PRO A 143 -2.26 -1.21 -0.66
CA PRO A 143 -1.76 -2.17 -1.63
C PRO A 143 -1.40 -3.49 -0.91
N TRP A 144 -1.52 -4.62 -1.62
CA TRP A 144 -1.35 -5.95 -1.03
C TRP A 144 -0.48 -6.85 -1.93
N ASP A 145 0.75 -7.12 -1.50
CA ASP A 145 1.66 -8.04 -2.18
C ASP A 145 1.46 -9.49 -1.69
N ALA A 146 1.55 -10.45 -2.62
CA ALA A 146 1.39 -11.88 -2.33
C ALA A 146 2.31 -12.39 -1.20
N SER A 147 3.56 -11.90 -1.12
CA SER A 147 4.49 -12.31 -0.06
C SER A 147 4.08 -11.83 1.33
N ILE A 148 3.50 -10.63 1.43
CA ILE A 148 3.03 -10.06 2.70
C ILE A 148 1.78 -10.82 3.13
N ARG A 149 0.83 -10.99 2.21
CA ARG A 149 -0.38 -11.78 2.42
C ARG A 149 -0.10 -13.16 2.99
N VAL A 150 0.73 -13.95 2.31
CA VAL A 150 1.01 -15.34 2.70
C VAL A 150 1.67 -15.41 4.08
N ARG A 151 2.58 -14.49 4.39
CA ARG A 151 3.25 -14.44 5.70
C ARG A 151 2.33 -13.99 6.84
N LEU A 152 1.29 -13.22 6.53
CA LEU A 152 0.23 -12.88 7.48
C LEU A 152 -0.84 -13.97 7.64
N GLY A 153 -0.74 -15.08 6.90
CA GLY A 153 -1.66 -16.21 6.99
C GLY A 153 -2.97 -16.02 6.22
N TYR A 154 -3.05 -15.01 5.36
CA TYR A 154 -4.23 -14.74 4.54
C TYR A 154 -4.16 -15.48 3.21
N ASP A 155 -5.32 -15.85 2.68
CA ASP A 155 -5.49 -16.44 1.35
C ASP A 155 -6.12 -15.44 0.36
N ASP A 156 -6.54 -15.94 -0.80
CA ASP A 156 -7.02 -15.11 -1.92
C ASP A 156 -8.52 -14.77 -1.79
N SER A 157 -9.19 -15.23 -0.72
CA SER A 157 -10.64 -15.12 -0.51
C SER A 157 -11.10 -13.69 -0.20
N GLN A 158 -12.43 -13.50 -0.25
CA GLN A 158 -13.06 -12.24 0.12
C GLN A 158 -12.87 -11.98 1.62
N GLU A 159 -13.04 -13.02 2.41
CA GLU A 159 -12.96 -13.03 3.87
C GLU A 159 -11.57 -12.60 4.32
N SER A 160 -10.52 -13.24 3.79
CA SER A 160 -9.13 -12.88 4.06
C SER A 160 -8.81 -11.43 3.71
N TYR A 161 -9.34 -10.92 2.58
CA TYR A 161 -9.12 -9.53 2.21
C TYR A 161 -9.79 -8.56 3.20
N VAL A 162 -11.03 -8.86 3.63
CA VAL A 162 -11.72 -8.04 4.63
C VAL A 162 -11.01 -8.10 5.99
N GLU A 163 -10.58 -9.28 6.43
CA GLU A 163 -9.80 -9.44 7.67
C GLU A 163 -8.50 -8.65 7.61
N TYR A 164 -7.82 -8.63 6.46
CA TYR A 164 -6.64 -7.82 6.24
C TYR A 164 -6.94 -6.32 6.36
N LEU A 165 -8.01 -5.81 5.75
CA LEU A 165 -8.41 -4.40 5.90
C LEU A 165 -8.70 -4.04 7.37
N GLN A 166 -9.35 -4.94 8.10
CA GLN A 166 -9.62 -4.74 9.52
C GLN A 166 -8.34 -4.76 10.36
N TRP A 167 -7.38 -5.62 10.04
CA TRP A 167 -6.07 -5.65 10.66
C TRP A 167 -5.31 -4.34 10.42
N VAL A 168 -5.24 -3.88 9.16
CA VAL A 168 -4.61 -2.59 8.82
C VAL A 168 -5.29 -1.45 9.56
N ARG A 169 -6.63 -1.44 9.68
CA ARG A 169 -7.36 -0.45 10.48
C ARG A 169 -6.94 -0.46 11.96
N ARG A 170 -6.68 -1.63 12.55
CA ARG A 170 -6.19 -1.73 13.94
C ARG A 170 -4.81 -1.14 14.08
N GLU A 171 -3.87 -1.50 13.19
CA GLU A 171 -2.51 -0.93 13.19
C GLU A 171 -2.53 0.59 13.02
N LEU A 172 -3.40 1.10 12.13
CA LEU A 172 -3.56 2.54 11.93
C LEU A 172 -4.12 3.27 13.16
N ARG A 173 -5.04 2.64 13.90
CA ARG A 173 -5.56 3.22 15.15
C ARG A 173 -4.50 3.25 16.24
N GLU A 174 -3.69 2.21 16.33
CA GLU A 174 -2.60 2.15 17.31
C GLU A 174 -1.55 3.23 17.04
N VAL A 175 -1.09 3.35 15.79
CA VAL A 175 -0.08 4.38 15.45
C VAL A 175 -0.64 5.80 15.54
N ALA A 176 -1.93 6.00 15.23
CA ALA A 176 -2.58 7.29 15.40
C ALA A 176 -2.67 7.71 16.88
N ALA A 177 -3.04 6.78 17.77
CA ALA A 177 -3.08 7.06 19.21
C ALA A 177 -1.68 7.32 19.78
N ASP A 178 -0.68 6.58 19.31
CA ASP A 178 0.72 6.80 19.70
C ASP A 178 1.25 8.16 19.22
N ALA A 179 0.92 8.55 17.99
CA ALA A 179 1.26 9.85 17.43
C ALA A 179 0.58 11.00 18.18
N GLU A 180 -0.69 10.84 18.55
CA GLU A 180 -1.44 11.83 19.33
C GLU A 180 -0.81 12.06 20.71
N ALA A 181 -0.30 11.00 21.37
CA ALA A 181 0.45 11.11 22.62
C ALA A 181 1.74 11.93 22.49
N HIS A 182 2.23 12.11 21.26
CA HIS A 182 3.38 12.95 20.91
C HIS A 182 2.97 14.29 20.26
N GLY A 183 1.69 14.66 20.28
CA GLY A 183 1.18 15.91 19.73
C GLY A 183 1.09 15.95 18.21
N ILE A 184 1.07 14.79 17.54
CA ILE A 184 1.00 14.68 16.08
C ILE A 184 -0.40 14.19 15.69
N ALA A 185 -1.12 14.98 14.89
CA ALA A 185 -2.41 14.54 14.37
C ALA A 185 -2.24 13.42 13.33
N ALA A 186 -3.24 12.53 13.22
CA ALA A 186 -3.17 11.40 12.28
C ALA A 186 -2.96 11.84 10.81
N SER A 187 -3.50 13.00 10.42
CA SER A 187 -3.29 13.59 9.08
C SER A 187 -1.86 14.05 8.83
N ASP A 188 -1.10 14.33 9.88
CA ASP A 188 0.26 14.90 9.80
C ASP A 188 1.34 13.81 9.90
N ILE A 189 0.96 12.57 10.20
CA ILE A 189 1.88 11.43 10.27
C ILE A 189 2.70 11.30 8.97
N PRO A 190 2.12 11.28 7.75
CA PRO A 190 2.92 11.13 6.54
C PRO A 190 3.98 12.23 6.39
N ASN A 191 3.64 13.49 6.65
CA ASN A 191 4.58 14.61 6.58
C ASN A 191 5.69 14.48 7.64
N THR A 192 5.32 14.09 8.87
CA THR A 192 6.26 13.88 9.97
C THR A 192 7.29 12.81 9.65
N LEU A 193 6.90 11.81 8.85
CA LEU A 193 7.76 10.70 8.43
C LEU A 193 8.51 10.96 7.12
N ASP A 194 8.50 12.19 6.59
CA ASP A 194 9.07 12.55 5.27
C ASP A 194 8.44 11.75 4.11
N ARG A 195 7.14 11.48 4.23
CA ARG A 195 6.30 10.71 3.29
C ARG A 195 5.05 11.49 2.84
N PRO A 196 5.16 12.72 2.32
CA PRO A 196 4.01 13.59 2.03
C PRO A 196 3.03 13.02 0.99
N PHE A 197 3.48 12.07 0.16
CA PHE A 197 2.65 11.43 -0.87
C PHE A 197 2.06 10.07 -0.46
N SER A 198 2.44 9.54 0.71
CA SER A 198 1.90 8.27 1.21
C SER A 198 0.62 8.52 2.00
N SER A 199 -0.42 7.75 1.68
CA SER A 199 -1.61 7.67 2.55
C SER A 199 -1.29 6.82 3.79
N LEU A 200 -2.11 6.95 4.84
CA LEU A 200 -1.97 6.12 6.04
C LEU A 200 -1.93 4.61 5.72
N PRO A 201 -2.85 4.05 4.89
CA PRO A 201 -2.74 2.64 4.49
C PRO A 201 -1.44 2.28 3.74
N LYS A 202 -0.88 3.20 2.92
CA LYS A 202 0.41 2.96 2.25
C LYS A 202 1.56 2.91 3.25
N LEU A 203 1.54 3.68 4.34
CA LEU A 203 2.58 3.59 5.37
C LEU A 203 2.61 2.21 6.04
N VAL A 204 1.45 1.57 6.24
CA VAL A 204 1.37 0.19 6.75
C VAL A 204 1.93 -0.82 5.72
N ASP A 205 1.68 -0.60 4.43
CA ASP A 205 2.31 -1.42 3.38
C ASP A 205 3.84 -1.25 3.36
N GLU A 206 4.36 -0.02 3.45
CA GLU A 206 5.80 0.26 3.54
C GLU A 206 6.43 -0.45 4.76
N TYR A 207 5.75 -0.38 5.90
CA TYR A 207 6.13 -1.11 7.10
C TYR A 207 6.21 -2.62 6.87
N ASN A 208 5.16 -3.22 6.31
CA ASN A 208 5.12 -4.66 6.02
C ASN A 208 6.15 -5.07 4.97
N TRP A 209 6.41 -4.22 3.98
CA TRP A 209 7.44 -4.48 2.98
C TRP A 209 8.82 -4.58 3.64
N VAL A 210 9.12 -3.72 4.61
CA VAL A 210 10.39 -3.77 5.34
C VAL A 210 10.45 -4.95 6.31
N THR A 211 9.42 -5.12 7.14
CA THR A 211 9.45 -6.07 8.26
C THR A 211 9.11 -7.49 7.86
N ILE A 212 8.08 -7.67 7.03
CA ILE A 212 7.57 -8.97 6.64
C ILE A 212 8.29 -9.47 5.39
N ARG A 213 8.39 -8.66 4.33
CA ARG A 213 8.99 -9.10 3.07
C ARG A 213 10.51 -9.17 3.13
N ASN A 214 11.17 -8.14 3.68
CA ASN A 214 12.63 -8.07 3.75
C ASN A 214 13.20 -8.53 5.11
N GLY A 215 12.36 -8.78 6.11
CA GLY A 215 12.79 -9.35 7.39
C GLY A 215 13.56 -8.41 8.32
N PHE A 216 13.57 -7.10 8.03
CA PHE A 216 14.17 -6.12 8.91
C PHE A 216 13.33 -5.98 10.18
N LYS A 217 13.96 -6.07 11.34
CA LYS A 217 13.28 -5.83 12.61
C LYS A 217 13.37 -4.35 12.96
N PRO A 218 12.29 -3.72 13.44
CA PRO A 218 12.39 -2.43 14.11
C PRO A 218 13.42 -2.48 15.24
N LEU A 219 14.13 -1.37 15.44
CA LEU A 219 15.11 -1.26 16.52
C LEU A 219 14.43 -1.41 17.88
N SER A 220 15.10 -2.07 18.82
CA SER A 220 14.65 -2.07 20.21
C SER A 220 15.01 -0.74 20.88
N LEU A 221 14.37 -0.43 22.01
CA LEU A 221 14.76 0.71 22.84
C LEU A 221 16.21 0.60 23.32
N GLU A 222 16.71 -0.63 23.52
CA GLU A 222 18.11 -0.88 23.85
C GLU A 222 19.04 -0.45 22.72
N ASP A 223 18.72 -0.84 21.47
CA ASP A 223 19.48 -0.43 20.29
C ASP A 223 19.53 1.10 20.16
N ILE A 224 18.37 1.75 20.31
CA ILE A 224 18.27 3.23 20.24
C ILE A 224 19.13 3.88 21.32
N ASN A 225 19.06 3.39 22.55
CA ASN A 225 19.87 3.91 23.66
C ASN A 225 21.37 3.71 23.43
N ASN A 226 21.77 2.57 22.86
CA ASN A 226 23.16 2.31 22.51
C ASN A 226 23.65 3.24 21.41
N TRP A 227 22.86 3.45 20.36
CA TRP A 227 23.20 4.37 19.27
C TRP A 227 23.27 5.81 19.77
N TRP A 228 22.34 6.23 20.63
CA TRP A 228 22.38 7.54 21.27
C TRP A 228 23.68 7.71 22.08
N ARG A 229 24.10 6.70 22.84
CA ARG A 229 25.38 6.74 23.59
C ARG A 229 26.58 6.90 22.67
N TRP A 230 26.62 6.21 21.54
CA TRP A 230 27.72 6.34 20.56
C TRP A 230 27.74 7.68 19.84
N ALA A 231 26.58 8.30 19.64
CA ALA A 231 26.45 9.60 18.99
C ALA A 231 26.86 10.78 19.90
N ARG A 232 26.90 10.56 21.23
CA ARG A 232 27.34 11.60 22.16
C ARG A 232 28.85 11.84 22.02
N PRO A 233 29.30 13.10 21.94
CA PRO A 233 30.71 13.41 22.07
C PRO A 233 31.24 12.83 23.39
N VAL A 234 32.39 12.15 23.33
CA VAL A 234 33.13 11.81 24.56
C VAL A 234 33.77 13.12 25.04
N ASP A 235 33.43 13.56 26.25
CA ASP A 235 34.11 14.72 26.84
C ASP A 235 35.62 14.44 26.84
N PRO A 236 36.46 15.38 26.36
CA PRO A 236 37.90 15.21 26.45
C PRO A 236 38.27 15.01 27.91
N ALA A 237 39.10 14.01 28.19
CA ALA A 237 39.61 13.76 29.53
C ALA A 237 40.21 15.07 30.09
N PRO A 238 39.99 15.39 31.38
CA PRO A 238 40.58 16.59 31.97
C PRO A 238 42.09 16.53 31.77
N ASP A 239 42.63 17.60 31.19
CA ASP A 239 44.06 17.78 30.95
C ASP A 239 44.78 17.68 32.29
N ASN A 240 45.43 16.54 32.54
CA ASN A 240 46.36 16.38 33.66
C ASN A 240 47.68 17.07 33.29
N THR A 241 47.66 18.39 33.15
CA THR A 241 48.87 19.21 33.20
C THR A 241 49.08 19.66 34.64
N ALA A 242 49.90 18.88 35.35
CA ALA A 242 50.55 19.26 36.60
C ALA A 242 51.72 20.22 36.34
#